data_AF-A0A9E3LI94-F1
#
_entry.id   AF-A0A9E3LI94-F1
#
_cell.length_a   1.000
_cell.length_b   1.000
_cell.length_c   1.000
_cell.angle_alpha   90.00
_cell.angle_beta   90.00
_cell.angle_gamma   90.00
#
_symmetry.space_group_name_H-M   'P 1'
#
loop_
_entity.id
_entity.type
_entity.pdbx_description
1 polymer ?
#
loop_
_entity_poly.entity_id
_entity_poly.type
_entity_poly.pdbx_seq_one_letter_code
_entity_poly.pdbx_strand_id
1 'polypeptide(L)'
;LKKKFYVSPFLQMNLGYKFYLLNNKNNFLLNIDVYKKNQIILKTGIYSKTLTLSSISLLCSLVKNIFFAQKIMIFIHYQAIKIFKKQKSFFTKPQRNNDTVSFHG
;
A
#
# COMPACT_ATOMS: atom_id res chain seq x y z
N LEU A 1 -10.76 -8.97 24.19
CA LEU A 1 -11.01 -7.67 23.52
C LEU A 1 -10.76 -7.80 22.01
N LYS A 2 -11.74 -7.55 21.15
CA LYS A 2 -11.59 -7.65 19.68
C LYS A 2 -11.17 -6.29 19.11
N LYS A 3 -9.88 -6.12 18.80
CA LYS A 3 -9.33 -4.88 18.20
C LYS A 3 -9.83 -4.75 16.75
N LYS A 4 -10.63 -3.72 16.47
CA LYS A 4 -11.04 -3.36 15.10
C LYS A 4 -9.94 -2.52 14.46
N PHE A 5 -9.26 -3.06 13.45
CA PHE A 5 -8.20 -2.36 12.73
C PHE A 5 -8.79 -1.44 11.65
N TYR A 6 -8.85 -0.14 11.92
CA TYR A 6 -9.16 0.84 10.87
C TYR A 6 -7.93 1.00 9.96
N VAL A 7 -8.05 0.48 8.74
CA VAL A 7 -6.93 0.30 7.79
C VAL A 7 -6.99 1.22 6.58
N SER A 8 -8.16 1.79 6.26
CA SER A 8 -8.31 2.72 5.14
C SER A 8 -9.56 3.59 5.28
N PRO A 9 -9.49 4.88 4.92
CA PRO A 9 -10.66 5.74 4.81
C PRO A 9 -11.50 5.48 3.56
N PHE A 10 -10.99 4.70 2.59
CA PHE A 10 -11.68 4.45 1.32
C PHE A 10 -12.39 3.10 1.26
N LEU A 11 -12.09 2.20 2.20
CA LEU A 11 -12.62 0.84 2.23
C LEU A 11 -13.43 0.61 3.49
N GLN A 12 -14.61 0.02 3.33
CA GLN A 12 -15.46 -0.35 4.46
C GLN A 12 -14.81 -1.47 5.28
N MET A 13 -14.98 -1.43 6.59
CA MET A 13 -14.54 -2.48 7.52
C MET A 13 -15.22 -3.84 7.20
N ASN A 14 -14.59 -4.94 7.64
CA ASN A 14 -14.95 -6.34 7.34
C ASN A 14 -14.49 -6.81 5.95
N LEU A 15 -13.16 -6.85 5.77
CA LEU A 15 -12.48 -7.24 4.54
C LEU A 15 -11.64 -8.48 4.78
N GLY A 16 -11.59 -9.37 3.79
CA GLY A 16 -10.64 -10.48 3.75
C GLY A 16 -9.39 -10.05 3.00
N TYR A 17 -8.21 -10.35 3.54
CA TYR A 17 -6.93 -10.06 2.89
C TYR A 17 -6.25 -11.37 2.53
N LYS A 18 -5.82 -11.52 1.28
CA LYS A 18 -4.97 -12.62 0.84
C LYS A 18 -3.63 -12.06 0.42
N PHE A 19 -2.57 -12.53 1.08
CA PHE A 19 -1.20 -12.16 0.77
C PHE A 19 -0.56 -13.27 -0.05
N TYR A 20 0.08 -12.90 -1.14
CA TYR A 20 0.84 -13.80 -1.98
C TYR A 20 2.27 -13.27 -2.03
N LEU A 21 3.20 -14.04 -1.49
CA LEU A 21 4.62 -13.75 -1.59
C LEU A 21 5.25 -14.76 -2.53
N LEU A 22 5.76 -14.28 -3.66
CA LEU A 22 6.61 -15.05 -4.56
C LEU A 22 8.02 -14.52 -4.38
N ASN A 23 8.94 -15.39 -3.97
CA ASN A 23 10.32 -15.05 -3.75
C ASN A 23 11.20 -15.93 -4.64
N ASN A 24 11.90 -15.33 -5.59
CA ASN A 24 12.90 -16.01 -6.39
C ASN A 24 14.27 -15.42 -6.07
N LYS A 25 15.34 -16.06 -6.54
CA LYS A 25 16.73 -15.62 -6.26
C LYS A 25 16.99 -14.14 -6.57
N ASN A 26 16.35 -13.59 -7.60
CA ASN A 26 16.64 -12.26 -8.16
C ASN A 26 15.44 -11.30 -8.15
N ASN A 27 14.30 -11.68 -7.59
CA ASN A 27 13.13 -10.83 -7.50
C ASN A 27 12.18 -11.32 -6.41
N PHE A 28 11.38 -10.39 -5.89
CA PHE A 28 10.25 -10.75 -5.05
C PHE A 28 9.01 -10.01 -5.54
N LEU A 29 7.87 -10.66 -5.40
CA LEU A 29 6.55 -10.11 -5.65
C LEU A 29 5.71 -10.33 -4.40
N LEU A 30 5.24 -9.24 -3.81
CA LEU A 30 4.26 -9.27 -2.74
C LEU A 30 2.95 -8.72 -3.29
N ASN A 31 1.94 -9.56 -3.44
CA ASN A 31 0.58 -9.16 -3.81
C ASN A 31 -0.36 -9.27 -2.62
N ILE A 32 -1.33 -8.36 -2.58
CA ILE A 32 -2.37 -8.25 -1.58
C ILE A 32 -3.69 -8.09 -2.31
N ASP A 33 -4.51 -9.14 -2.26
CA ASP A 33 -5.87 -9.13 -2.76
C ASP A 33 -6.83 -8.91 -1.59
N VAL A 34 -7.65 -7.87 -1.71
CA VAL A 34 -8.66 -7.51 -0.71
C VAL A 34 -10.04 -7.92 -1.22
N TYR A 35 -10.74 -8.71 -0.42
CA TYR A 35 -12.05 -9.27 -0.70
C TYR A 35 -13.13 -8.65 0.19
N LYS A 36 -14.31 -8.44 -0.38
CA LYS A 36 -15.54 -8.10 0.34
C LYS A 36 -16.68 -8.96 -0.24
N LYS A 37 -17.38 -9.72 0.61
CA LYS A 37 -18.46 -10.64 0.19
C LYS A 37 -18.04 -11.54 -1.00
N ASN A 38 -16.87 -12.17 -0.89
CA ASN A 38 -16.24 -13.01 -1.93
C ASN A 38 -15.87 -12.30 -3.25
N GLN A 39 -16.01 -10.99 -3.36
CA GLN A 39 -15.58 -10.21 -4.53
C GLN A 39 -14.27 -9.45 -4.24
N ILE A 40 -13.35 -9.42 -5.21
CA ILE A 40 -12.11 -8.66 -5.10
C ILE A 40 -12.41 -7.18 -5.32
N ILE A 41 -12.09 -6.34 -4.32
CA ILE A 41 -12.31 -4.89 -4.38
C ILE A 41 -11.02 -4.09 -4.58
N LEU A 42 -9.87 -4.68 -4.25
CA LEU A 42 -8.56 -4.09 -4.41
C LEU A 42 -7.54 -5.18 -4.69
N LYS A 43 -6.71 -4.97 -5.71
CA LYS A 43 -5.47 -5.70 -5.93
C LYS A 43 -4.33 -4.70 -5.84
N THR A 44 -3.38 -4.95 -4.98
CA THR A 44 -2.19 -4.11 -4.83
C THR A 44 -0.99 -4.99 -4.55
N GLY A 45 0.20 -4.49 -4.83
CA GLY A 45 1.41 -5.26 -4.61
C GLY A 45 2.66 -4.47 -4.92
N ILE A 46 3.78 -5.05 -4.52
CA ILE A 46 5.13 -4.54 -4.78
C ILE A 46 5.89 -5.62 -5.53
N TYR A 47 6.47 -5.22 -6.65
CA TYR A 47 7.42 -6.04 -7.40
C TYR A 47 8.81 -5.43 -7.27
N SER A 48 9.79 -6.26 -6.94
CA SER A 48 11.19 -5.87 -6.86
C SER A 48 12.00 -6.67 -7.86
N LYS A 49 13.02 -6.03 -8.45
CA LYS A 49 14.00 -6.67 -9.32
C LYS A 49 15.38 -6.40 -8.74
N THR A 50 16.16 -7.44 -8.47
CA THR A 50 17.55 -7.27 -8.04
C THR A 50 18.40 -6.84 -9.23
N LEU A 51 19.31 -5.91 -8.99
CA LEU A 51 20.33 -5.49 -9.94
C LEU A 51 21.69 -5.88 -9.36
N THR A 52 22.60 -6.31 -10.23
CA THR A 52 23.99 -6.55 -9.83
C THR A 52 24.61 -5.25 -9.35
N LEU A 53 25.19 -5.26 -8.16
CA LEU A 53 25.84 -4.09 -7.59
C LEU A 53 27.16 -3.85 -8.34
N SER A 54 27.19 -2.80 -9.15
CA SER A 54 28.39 -2.34 -9.87
C SER A 54 28.39 -0.81 -9.92
N SER A 55 29.56 -0.19 -10.09
CA SER A 55 29.68 1.27 -10.12
C SER A 55 28.80 1.89 -11.21
N ILE A 56 28.69 1.21 -12.36
CA ILE A 56 27.84 1.64 -13.48
C ILE A 56 26.35 1.52 -13.13
N SER A 57 25.91 0.42 -12.50
CA SER A 57 24.49 0.25 -12.13
C SER A 57 24.06 1.22 -11.03
N LEU A 58 24.95 1.57 -10.12
CA LEU A 58 24.76 2.61 -9.10
C LEU A 58 24.59 3.99 -9.75
N LEU A 59 25.51 4.39 -10.63
CA LEU A 59 25.45 5.70 -11.29
C LEU A 59 24.19 5.82 -12.16
N CYS A 60 23.87 4.79 -12.96
CA CYS A 60 22.63 4.75 -13.73
C CYS A 60 21.39 4.85 -12.84
N SER A 61 21.38 4.20 -11.67
CA SER A 61 20.28 4.29 -10.71
C SER A 61 20.15 5.68 -10.11
N LEU A 62 21.26 6.35 -9.79
CA LEU A 62 21.25 7.71 -9.26
C LEU A 62 20.63 8.69 -10.25
N VAL A 63 21.10 8.66 -11.51
CA VAL A 63 20.59 9.53 -12.58
C VAL A 63 19.10 9.26 -12.84
N LYS A 64 18.67 7.99 -12.87
CA LYS A 64 17.26 7.63 -13.04
C LYS A 64 16.35 8.11 -11.90
N ASN A 65 16.89 8.22 -10.68
CA ASN A 65 16.10 8.56 -9.49
C ASN A 65 16.18 10.03 -9.09
N ILE A 66 16.87 10.88 -9.85
CA ILE A 66 17.08 12.29 -9.46
C ILE A 66 15.77 13.08 -9.30
N PHE A 67 14.73 12.73 -10.08
CA PHE A 67 13.38 13.32 -9.99
C PHE A 67 12.34 12.35 -9.42
N PHE A 68 12.77 11.33 -8.68
CA PHE A 68 11.87 10.28 -8.19
C PHE A 68 10.84 10.82 -7.20
N ALA A 69 11.26 11.67 -6.27
CA ALA A 69 10.37 12.25 -5.26
C ALA A 69 9.28 13.14 -5.90
N GLN A 70 9.66 13.99 -6.85
CA GLN A 70 8.76 14.86 -7.59
C GLN A 70 7.74 14.04 -8.38
N LYS A 71 8.19 12.97 -9.04
CA LYS A 71 7.31 12.03 -9.74
C LYS A 71 6.30 11.38 -8.81
N ILE A 72 6.73 10.92 -7.63
CA ILE A 72 5.82 10.36 -6.61
C ILE A 72 4.79 11.41 -6.18
N MET A 73 5.24 12.63 -5.88
CA MET A 73 4.37 13.71 -5.43
C MET A 73 3.27 14.01 -6.46
N ILE A 74 3.64 14.14 -7.74
CA ILE A 74 2.69 14.36 -8.84
C ILE A 74 1.69 13.21 -8.94
N PHE A 75 2.13 11.96 -8.84
CA PHE A 75 1.22 10.80 -8.89
C PHE A 75 0.24 10.75 -7.71
N ILE A 76 0.69 11.07 -6.50
CA ILE A 76 -0.20 11.15 -5.33
C ILE A 76 -1.28 12.22 -5.56
N HIS A 77 -0.89 13.40 -6.02
CA HIS A 77 -1.82 14.50 -6.28
C HIS A 77 -2.79 14.18 -7.43
N TYR A 78 -2.30 13.58 -8.50
CA TYR A 78 -3.14 13.13 -9.61
C TYR A 78 -4.21 12.13 -9.14
N GLN A 79 -3.82 11.16 -8.32
CA GLN A 79 -4.77 10.19 -7.76
C GLN A 79 -5.76 10.85 -6.80
N ALA A 80 -5.32 11.80 -5.97
CA ALA A 80 -6.20 12.57 -5.09
C ALA A 80 -7.28 13.33 -5.88
N ILE A 81 -6.89 14.03 -6.95
CA ILE A 81 -7.82 14.74 -7.86
C ILE A 81 -8.79 13.75 -8.50
N LYS A 82 -8.33 12.57 -8.93
CA LYS A 82 -9.17 11.53 -9.53
C LYS A 82 -10.20 10.98 -8.53
N ILE A 83 -9.81 10.78 -7.27
CA ILE A 83 -10.72 10.36 -6.19
C ILE A 83 -11.74 11.45 -5.90
N PHE A 84 -11.29 12.70 -5.84
CA PHE A 84 -12.14 13.87 -5.61
C PHE A 84 -13.22 14.00 -6.70
N LYS A 85 -12.83 13.92 -7.98
CA LYS A 85 -13.78 13.94 -9.12
C LYS A 85 -14.80 12.79 -9.08
N LYS A 86 -14.43 11.63 -8.52
CA LYS A 86 -15.31 10.46 -8.40
C LYS A 86 -16.22 10.47 -7.17
N GLN A 87 -16.19 11.53 -6.35
CA GLN A 87 -16.99 11.69 -5.12
C GLN A 87 -17.03 10.40 -4.27
N LYS A 88 -15.88 9.74 -4.13
CA LYS A 88 -15.79 8.50 -3.35
C LYS A 88 -16.14 8.77 -1.89
N SER A 89 -17.01 7.94 -1.32
CA SER A 89 -17.37 8.00 0.10
C SER A 89 -16.16 7.71 0.98
N PHE A 90 -15.99 8.54 2.02
CA PHE A 90 -14.99 8.35 3.06
C PHE A 90 -15.63 7.67 4.27
N PHE A 91 -15.01 6.61 4.77
CA PHE A 91 -15.40 5.94 6.01
C PHE A 91 -14.60 6.55 7.15
N THR A 92 -15.28 7.10 8.15
CA THR A 92 -14.63 7.69 9.33
C THR A 92 -14.04 6.61 10.23
N LYS A 93 -12.98 6.97 10.95
CA LYS A 93 -12.37 6.11 11.95
C LYS A 93 -13.37 5.88 13.09
N PRO A 94 -13.58 4.62 13.55
CA PRO A 94 -14.44 4.36 14.69
C PRO A 94 -13.88 5.03 15.96
N GLN A 95 -14.77 5.45 16.85
CA GLN A 95 -14.42 6.07 18.13
C GLN A 95 -13.51 5.13 18.94
N ARG A 96 -12.47 5.70 19.56
CA ARG A 96 -11.51 4.95 20.37
C ARG A 96 -12.18 4.55 21.68
N ASN A 97 -12.11 3.27 22.06
CA ASN A 97 -12.49 2.85 23.41
C ASN A 97 -11.44 3.33 24.43
N ASN A 98 -11.90 3.76 25.60
CA ASN A 98 -11.07 4.39 26.63
C ASN A 98 -10.09 3.40 27.30
N ASP A 99 -10.34 2.10 27.17
CA ASP A 99 -9.57 1.03 27.82
C ASP A 99 -8.43 0.50 26.93
N THR A 100 -7.52 1.37 26.49
CA THR A 100 -6.35 0.95 25.70
C THR A 100 -5.16 0.63 26.59
N VAL A 101 -5.10 -0.59 27.14
CA VAL A 101 -3.80 -1.17 27.54
C VAL A 101 -3.06 -1.54 26.26
N SER A 102 -2.14 -0.68 25.84
CA SER A 102 -1.25 -0.94 24.71
C SER A 102 0.01 -1.63 25.22
N PHE A 103 0.05 -2.96 25.08
CA PHE A 103 1.27 -3.74 25.28
C PHE A 103 2.28 -3.34 24.20
N HIS A 104 3.25 -2.50 24.59
CA HIS A 104 4.50 -2.31 23.86
C HIS A 104 5.48 -3.28 24.52
N GLY A 105 5.85 -4.33 23.78
CA GLY A 105 6.93 -5.25 24.13
C GLY A 105 8.12 -5.00 23.22
#